data_AF-A0A565CJE4-F1
#
_entry.id   AF-A0A565CJE4-F1
#
_cell.length_a   1.000
_cell.length_b   1.000
_cell.length_c   1.000
_cell.angle_alpha   90.00
_cell.angle_beta   90.00
_cell.angle_gamma   90.00
#
_symmetry.space_group_name_H-M   'P 1'
#
loop_
_entity.id
_entity.type
_entity.pdbx_description
1 polymer ?
#
loop_
_entity_poly.entity_id
_entity_poly.type
_entity_poly.pdbx_seq_one_letter_code
_entity_poly.pdbx_strand_id
1 'polypeptide(L)'
;MSSRGKRKDEDVRGSDDESETQAPAKKAAKPADSSDESDDIVICDISKNRRVSVRNWNGKIWIDIREFYVKDGKTLPGKKGISLSVEQWNTLRSHAEDIDKALNDLS
;
A
#
# COMPACT_ATOMS: atom_id res chain seq x y z
N MET A 1 -47.46 -2.80 5.34
CA MET A 1 -47.89 -1.48 5.86
C MET A 1 -47.84 -1.54 7.38
N SER A 2 -47.51 -0.42 8.05
CA SER A 2 -47.38 -0.21 9.52
C SER A 2 -46.02 -0.66 10.10
N SER A 3 -45.20 0.11 10.83
CA SER A 3 -45.25 1.47 11.42
C SER A 3 -43.80 1.90 11.75
N ARG A 4 -43.33 3.13 11.47
CA ARG A 4 -43.19 4.29 12.40
C ARG A 4 -42.75 3.86 13.81
N GLY A 5 -41.61 4.23 14.42
CA GLY A 5 -40.65 5.33 14.27
C GLY A 5 -40.18 5.71 15.68
N LYS A 6 -38.92 6.14 15.87
CA LYS A 6 -38.47 7.00 16.99
C LYS A 6 -36.99 7.37 16.83
N ARG A 7 -36.73 8.58 16.34
CA ARG A 7 -35.48 9.33 16.57
C ARG A 7 -35.70 10.20 17.81
N LYS A 8 -34.67 10.42 18.62
CA LYS A 8 -34.70 11.29 19.80
C LYS A 8 -33.38 12.07 19.88
N ASP A 9 -33.53 13.40 19.78
CA ASP A 9 -32.79 14.57 20.31
C ASP A 9 -31.49 14.32 21.10
N GLU A 10 -30.38 14.96 20.70
CA GLU A 10 -29.87 16.30 21.12
C GLU A 10 -29.33 16.33 22.55
N ASP A 11 -28.03 16.64 22.68
CA ASP A 11 -27.53 17.49 23.77
C ASP A 11 -26.16 18.10 23.43
N VAL A 12 -26.12 19.41 23.63
CA VAL A 12 -25.03 20.38 23.47
C VAL A 12 -24.10 20.36 24.69
N ARG A 13 -22.80 20.63 24.48
CA ARG A 13 -21.78 21.27 25.38
C ARG A 13 -20.40 20.93 24.77
N GLY A 14 -19.55 21.83 24.30
CA GLY A 14 -19.19 23.16 24.77
C GLY A 14 -17.70 23.14 25.10
N SER A 15 -16.87 23.89 24.38
CA SER A 15 -15.69 24.64 24.85
C SER A 15 -14.81 25.02 23.67
N ASP A 16 -14.84 26.31 23.31
CA ASP A 16 -13.73 27.01 22.67
C ASP A 16 -12.49 26.86 23.55
N ASP A 17 -11.35 26.53 22.94
CA ASP A 17 -10.03 26.88 23.44
C ASP A 17 -9.08 27.01 22.24
N GLU A 18 -8.74 28.25 21.91
CA GLU A 18 -7.76 28.62 20.90
C GLU A 18 -6.38 28.69 21.54
N SER A 19 -5.37 28.01 20.99
CA SER A 19 -3.98 28.50 21.02
C SER A 19 -3.05 27.79 20.03
N GLU A 20 -2.61 28.61 19.06
CA GLU A 20 -1.23 28.78 18.58
C GLU A 20 -0.42 27.64 17.92
N THR A 21 -0.23 27.84 16.61
CA THR A 21 1.05 27.82 15.87
C THR A 21 1.88 26.53 15.79
N GLN A 22 2.01 26.00 14.56
CA GLN A 22 3.32 25.70 13.94
C GLN A 22 3.21 25.35 12.43
N ALA A 23 3.92 26.16 11.63
CA ALA A 23 4.50 26.01 10.28
C ALA A 23 3.91 24.99 9.25
N PRO A 24 3.77 25.40 7.96
CA PRO A 24 3.29 24.50 6.91
C PRO A 24 4.40 23.52 6.49
N ALA A 25 4.20 22.24 6.79
CA ALA A 25 5.02 21.16 6.27
C ALA A 25 4.96 21.15 4.73
N LYS A 26 6.15 21.18 4.12
CA LYS A 26 6.36 21.05 2.68
C LYS A 26 5.69 19.76 2.19
N LYS A 27 4.68 19.93 1.34
CA LYS A 27 3.98 18.87 0.62
C LYS A 27 4.99 18.01 -0.13
N ALA A 28 5.30 16.83 0.39
CA ALA A 28 5.86 15.75 -0.42
C ALA A 28 4.79 15.38 -1.45
N ALA A 29 5.12 15.58 -2.72
CA ALA A 29 4.25 15.29 -3.84
C ALA A 29 3.87 13.80 -3.82
N LYS A 30 2.59 13.50 -3.59
CA LYS A 30 1.98 12.25 -4.03
C LYS A 30 1.98 12.27 -5.56
N PRO A 31 2.56 11.28 -6.27
CA PRO A 31 2.11 11.04 -7.62
C PRO A 31 0.74 10.34 -7.49
N ALA A 32 -0.30 11.07 -7.86
CA ALA A 32 -1.58 10.51 -8.20
C ALA A 32 -1.42 9.76 -9.54
N ASP A 33 -1.80 8.48 -9.56
CA ASP A 33 -2.43 7.89 -10.75
C ASP A 33 -3.31 6.69 -10.39
N SER A 34 -4.62 6.92 -10.51
CA SER A 34 -5.69 5.99 -10.92
C SER A 34 -5.81 4.61 -10.26
N SER A 35 -6.70 4.57 -9.25
CA SER A 35 -7.77 3.57 -9.06
C SER A 35 -7.42 2.08 -9.13
N ASP A 36 -7.20 1.50 -7.95
CA ASP A 36 -7.65 0.15 -7.65
C ASP A 36 -8.07 0.17 -6.17
N GLU A 37 -9.32 -0.15 -5.86
CA GLU A 37 -9.80 -0.39 -4.49
C GLU A 37 -9.22 -1.72 -3.96
N SER A 38 -7.91 -1.86 -4.05
CA SER A 38 -7.17 -2.94 -3.44
C SER A 38 -6.47 -2.38 -2.20
N ASP A 39 -6.64 -3.07 -1.07
CA ASP A 39 -5.95 -2.80 0.20
C ASP A 39 -4.43 -3.09 0.12
N ASP A 40 -3.81 -2.78 -1.02
CA ASP A 40 -2.42 -3.04 -1.33
C ASP A 40 -1.57 -1.84 -0.86
N ILE A 41 -0.63 -2.10 0.05
CA ILE A 41 0.33 -1.11 0.52
C ILE A 41 1.55 -1.16 -0.39
N VAL A 42 1.73 -0.12 -1.21
CA VAL A 42 2.91 0.03 -2.06
C VAL A 42 4.15 0.34 -1.23
N ILE A 43 5.20 -0.46 -1.37
CA ILE A 43 6.46 -0.30 -0.63
C ILE A 43 7.48 0.49 -1.45
N CYS A 44 7.76 0.05 -2.67
CA CYS A 44 8.69 0.72 -3.58
C CYS A 44 8.50 0.29 -5.03
N ASP A 45 8.97 1.12 -5.95
CA ASP A 45 9.14 0.77 -7.36
C ASP A 45 10.60 0.33 -7.58
N ILE A 46 10.80 -0.86 -8.15
CA ILE A 46 12.14 -1.45 -8.43
C ILE A 46 12.55 -1.28 -9.90
N SER A 47 11.61 -0.90 -10.77
CA SER A 47 11.86 -0.42 -12.13
C SER A 47 10.71 0.49 -12.55
N LYS A 48 10.78 1.05 -13.77
CA LYS A 48 9.69 1.86 -14.35
C LYS A 48 8.33 1.17 -14.33
N ASN A 49 8.32 -0.16 -14.39
CA ASN A 49 7.10 -0.95 -14.49
C ASN A 49 7.07 -2.13 -13.51
N ARG A 50 7.89 -2.12 -12.46
CA ARG A 50 7.89 -3.18 -11.43
C ARG A 50 7.83 -2.58 -10.04
N ARG A 51 6.99 -3.17 -9.20
CA ARG A 51 6.69 -2.69 -7.85
C ARG A 51 6.71 -3.82 -6.84
N VAL A 52 7.05 -3.45 -5.61
CA VAL A 52 6.84 -4.27 -4.42
C VAL A 52 5.65 -3.71 -3.64
N SER A 53 4.67 -4.55 -3.33
CA SER A 53 3.53 -4.22 -2.46
C SER A 53 3.28 -5.30 -1.41
N VAL A 54 2.63 -4.92 -0.31
CA VAL A 54 2.12 -5.85 0.70
C VAL A 54 0.60 -5.81 0.65
N ARG A 55 -0.05 -6.98 0.57
CA ARG A 55 -1.50 -7.08 0.47
C ARG A 55 -2.07 -8.13 1.40
N ASN A 56 -3.32 -7.94 1.82
CA ASN A 56 -4.09 -8.97 2.51
C ASN A 56 -5.02 -9.66 1.50
N TRP A 57 -4.80 -10.95 1.26
CA TRP A 57 -5.64 -11.76 0.37
C TRP A 57 -6.16 -12.97 1.12
N ASN A 58 -7.49 -13.04 1.28
CA ASN A 58 -8.18 -14.12 1.96
C ASN A 58 -7.65 -14.38 3.40
N GLY A 59 -7.44 -13.30 4.15
CA GLY A 59 -6.96 -13.34 5.53
C GLY A 59 -5.46 -13.68 5.69
N LYS A 60 -4.70 -13.67 4.60
CA LYS A 60 -3.25 -13.93 4.60
C LYS A 60 -2.50 -12.75 4.00
N ILE A 61 -1.37 -12.43 4.61
CA ILE A 61 -0.48 -11.38 4.13
C ILE A 61 0.44 -11.94 3.04
N TRP A 62 0.55 -11.21 1.95
CA TRP A 62 1.39 -11.51 0.80
C TRP A 62 2.27 -10.32 0.45
N ILE A 63 3.50 -10.60 0.05
CA ILE A 63 4.43 -9.63 -0.50
C ILE A 63 4.49 -9.85 -2.01
N ASP A 64 3.96 -8.94 -2.80
CA ASP A 64 3.93 -9.06 -4.27
C ASP A 64 5.09 -8.28 -4.89
N ILE A 65 5.86 -8.94 -5.75
CA ILE A 65 6.92 -8.34 -6.59
C ILE A 65 6.48 -8.56 -8.04
N ARG A 66 5.96 -7.51 -8.69
CA ARG A 66 5.23 -7.69 -9.96
C ARG A 66 5.49 -6.60 -10.98
N GLU A 67 5.52 -7.03 -12.25
CA GLU A 67 5.53 -6.17 -13.42
C GLU A 67 4.10 -5.71 -13.75
N PHE A 68 3.92 -4.43 -13.98
CA PHE A 68 2.68 -3.80 -14.40
C PHE A 68 2.78 -3.38 -15.88
N TYR A 69 1.63 -3.30 -16.53
CA TYR A 69 1.51 -2.79 -17.88
C TYR A 69 0.38 -1.78 -17.96
N VAL A 70 0.45 -0.87 -18.94
CA VAL A 70 -0.60 0.11 -19.18
C VAL A 70 -1.50 -0.39 -20.29
N LYS A 71 -2.82 -0.38 -20.05
CA LYS A 71 -3.84 -0.67 -21.05
C LYS A 71 -4.99 0.32 -20.87
N ASP A 72 -5.38 0.99 -21.96
CA ASP A 72 -6.47 1.99 -21.96
C ASP A 72 -6.26 3.09 -20.89
N GLY A 73 -5.00 3.51 -20.68
CA GLY A 73 -4.63 4.51 -19.67
C GLY A 73 -4.63 4.01 -18.23
N LYS A 74 -4.92 2.73 -17.99
CA LYS A 74 -4.92 2.11 -16.64
C LYS A 74 -3.70 1.24 -16.43
N THR A 75 -3.12 1.31 -15.24
CA THR A 75 -2.02 0.46 -14.81
C THR A 75 -2.58 -0.86 -14.26
N LEU A 76 -2.22 -1.98 -14.88
CA LEU A 76 -2.74 -3.30 -14.54
C LEU A 76 -1.60 -4.27 -14.17
N PRO A 77 -1.81 -5.18 -13.21
CA PRO A 77 -0.81 -6.19 -12.87
C PRO A 77 -0.61 -7.16 -14.04
N GLY A 78 0.65 -7.39 -14.39
CA GLY A 78 1.06 -8.33 -15.42
C GLY A 78 1.23 -9.77 -14.92
N LYS A 79 1.44 -10.68 -15.87
CA LYS A 79 1.72 -12.11 -15.58
C LYS A 79 3.10 -12.32 -14.94
N LYS A 80 4.05 -11.42 -15.19
CA LYS A 80 5.41 -11.51 -14.63
C LYS A 80 5.42 -10.97 -13.22
N GLY A 81 5.70 -11.82 -12.25
CA GLY A 81 5.78 -11.46 -10.84
C GLY A 81 5.48 -12.65 -9.94
N ILE A 82 5.74 -12.47 -8.65
CA ILE A 82 5.52 -13.48 -7.63
C ILE A 82 4.87 -12.85 -6.40
N SER A 83 3.92 -13.55 -5.79
CA SER A 83 3.44 -13.24 -4.45
C SER A 83 4.11 -14.20 -3.47
N LEU A 84 4.90 -13.66 -2.55
CA LEU A 84 5.58 -14.40 -1.50
C LEU A 84 4.73 -14.43 -0.24
N SER A 85 4.69 -15.57 0.44
CA SER A 85 4.22 -15.62 1.82
C SER A 85 5.22 -14.89 2.74
N VAL A 86 4.78 -14.57 3.95
CA VAL A 86 5.67 -13.98 4.99
C VAL A 86 6.87 -14.88 5.26
N GLU A 87 6.68 -16.20 5.30
CA GLU A 87 7.76 -17.17 5.49
C GLU A 87 8.77 -17.14 4.34
N GLN A 88 8.31 -17.16 3.09
CA GLN A 88 9.18 -17.08 1.92
C GLN A 88 9.96 -15.77 1.87
N TRP A 89 9.33 -14.66 2.24
CA TRP A 89 9.99 -13.36 2.35
C TRP A 89 11.10 -13.36 3.41
N ASN A 90 10.83 -13.92 4.59
CA ASN A 90 11.83 -14.00 5.66
C ASN A 90 13.03 -14.86 5.25
N THR A 91 12.80 -16.00 4.58
CA THR A 91 13.87 -16.84 4.03
C THR A 91 14.68 -16.11 2.97
N LEU A 92 14.03 -15.40 2.05
CA LEU A 92 14.74 -14.60 1.04
C LEU A 92 15.60 -13.52 1.72
N ARG A 93 15.04 -12.83 2.72
CA ARG A 93 15.74 -11.79 3.47
C ARG A 93 16.94 -12.32 4.25
N SER A 94 16.87 -13.52 4.83
CA SER A 94 18.00 -14.10 5.56
C SER A 94 19.18 -14.48 4.65
N HIS A 95 18.94 -14.66 3.35
CA HIS A 95 19.96 -14.97 2.35
C HIS A 95 20.40 -13.73 1.52
N ALA A 96 20.04 -12.52 1.93
CA ALA A 96 20.41 -11.31 1.20
C ALA A 96 21.94 -11.17 1.03
N GLU A 97 22.71 -11.45 2.08
CA GLU A 97 24.18 -11.39 2.03
C GLU A 97 24.78 -12.44 1.08
N ASP A 98 24.22 -13.66 1.08
CA ASP A 98 24.65 -14.72 0.16
C ASP A 98 24.37 -14.34 -1.31
N ILE A 99 23.24 -13.67 -1.55
CA ILE A 99 22.89 -13.14 -2.88
C ILE A 99 23.87 -12.05 -3.28
N ASP A 100 24.16 -11.09 -2.40
CA ASP A 100 25.10 -10.00 -2.69
C ASP A 100 26.50 -10.53 -2.99
N LYS A 101 26.95 -11.54 -2.25
CA LYS A 101 28.21 -12.23 -2.54
C LYS A 101 28.19 -12.90 -3.93
N ALA A 102 27.15 -13.65 -4.25
CA ALA A 102 27.02 -14.30 -5.55
C ALA A 102 26.96 -13.29 -6.71
N LEU A 103 26.36 -12.11 -6.50
CA LEU A 103 26.36 -11.03 -7.49
C LEU A 103 27.77 -10.47 -7.74
N ASN A 104 28.55 -10.25 -6.68
CA ASN A 104 29.94 -9.78 -6.79
C ASN A 104 30.85 -10.82 -7.44
N ASP A 105 30.61 -12.12 -7.19
CA ASP A 105 31.38 -13.20 -7.79
C ASP A 105 31.10 -13.37 -9.30
N LEU A 106 29.94 -12.91 -9.78
CA LEU A 106 29.52 -12.97 -11.18
C LEU A 106 29.78 -11.68 -11.98
N SER A 107 30.09 -10.57 -11.30
CA SER A 107 30.37 -9.26 -11.91
C SER A 107 31.84 -9.13 -12.33
#